data_AF-A0A0M7FZ79-F1
#
_entry.id   AF-A0A0M7FZ79-F1
#
_cell.length_a   1.000
_cell.length_b   1.000
_cell.length_c   1.000
_cell.angle_alpha   90.00
_cell.angle_beta   90.00
_cell.angle_gamma   90.00
#
_symmetry.space_group_name_H-M   'P 1'
#
loop_
_entity.id
_entity.type
_entity.pdbx_description
1 polymer ?
#
loop_
_entity_poly.entity_id
_entity_poly.type
_entity_poly.pdbx_seq_one_letter_code
_entity_poly.pdbx_strand_id
1 'polypeptide(L)'
;MRSFFSMFAALLLCGCQASSSAHWRVAPDHFDFNWQLSGDPEVAPLQVFAGGQEIWLQFAPGQELPAIFGQTPAGEQPLAYQRREPYIVLSGHWQALVLRGGRQVAYARRAGGPQALAPEPEVLRLPPPSAPEPSAPVFVAGPPDTTLRAVLGRWAAQAGWTFSAEHWALNADIPLQGQARFEGEFKTAVRELLRATELADRPLQPCFYANQVLRVVPLAQSCDRSRGAAT
;
A
#
# COMPACT_ATOMS: atom_id res chain seq x y z
N MET A 1 -45.36 -54.52 -44.46
CA MET A 1 -46.00 -54.28 -43.15
C MET A 1 -44.92 -53.90 -42.14
N ARG A 2 -45.06 -52.74 -41.48
CA ARG A 2 -44.64 -52.38 -40.09
C ARG A 2 -43.18 -52.70 -39.68
N SER A 3 -42.36 -51.84 -39.07
CA SER A 3 -42.56 -50.63 -38.28
C SER A 3 -41.21 -49.94 -38.07
N PHE A 4 -41.27 -48.63 -37.80
CA PHE A 4 -40.22 -47.79 -37.23
C PHE A 4 -39.57 -48.39 -35.97
N PHE A 5 -38.25 -48.25 -35.84
CA PHE A 5 -37.62 -47.94 -34.54
C PHE A 5 -36.33 -47.15 -34.78
N SER A 6 -36.42 -45.84 -34.55
CA SER A 6 -35.26 -44.96 -34.38
C SER A 6 -34.71 -45.19 -32.99
N MET A 7 -33.43 -45.56 -32.86
CA MET A 7 -32.74 -45.52 -31.58
C MET A 7 -31.32 -45.00 -31.78
N PHE A 8 -31.23 -43.69 -31.54
CA PHE A 8 -30.04 -42.94 -31.14
C PHE A 8 -29.29 -43.70 -30.03
N ALA A 9 -27.98 -43.94 -30.20
CA ALA A 9 -27.10 -44.29 -29.10
C ALA A 9 -25.74 -43.61 -29.28
N ALA A 10 -25.57 -42.56 -28.47
CA ALA A 10 -24.50 -41.59 -28.42
C ALA A 10 -23.08 -42.16 -28.31
N LEU A 11 -22.15 -41.51 -29.03
CA LEU A 11 -20.72 -41.48 -28.74
C LEU A 11 -20.48 -41.06 -27.27
N LEU A 12 -19.74 -41.88 -26.51
CA LEU A 12 -19.14 -41.48 -25.24
C LEU A 12 -17.66 -41.14 -25.49
N LEU A 13 -17.40 -39.88 -25.83
CA LEU A 13 -16.07 -39.27 -25.74
C LEU A 13 -15.80 -38.98 -24.26
N CYS A 14 -14.87 -39.72 -23.68
CA CYS A 14 -14.34 -39.50 -22.33
C CYS A 14 -13.49 -38.22 -22.34
N GLY A 15 -14.13 -37.07 -22.12
CA GLY A 15 -13.44 -35.81 -21.87
C GLY A 15 -12.89 -35.77 -20.46
N CYS A 16 -11.57 -35.80 -20.30
CA CYS A 16 -10.90 -35.40 -19.06
C CYS A 16 -11.26 -33.93 -18.79
N GLN A 17 -12.19 -33.70 -17.87
CA GLN A 17 -12.45 -32.37 -17.36
C GLN A 17 -11.25 -31.95 -16.52
N ALA A 18 -10.40 -31.09 -17.09
CA ALA A 18 -9.39 -30.38 -16.34
C ALA A 18 -10.11 -29.52 -15.30
N SER A 19 -10.01 -29.92 -14.03
CA SER A 19 -10.46 -29.12 -12.89
C SER A 19 -9.84 -27.73 -13.02
N SER A 20 -10.67 -26.76 -13.37
CA SER A 20 -10.27 -25.36 -13.41
C SER A 20 -9.90 -24.98 -11.99
N SER A 21 -8.61 -24.74 -11.73
CA SER A 21 -8.21 -24.05 -10.51
C SER A 21 -9.01 -22.76 -10.47
N ALA A 22 -9.78 -22.57 -9.40
CA ALA A 22 -10.49 -21.35 -9.14
C ALA A 22 -9.46 -20.24 -8.94
N HIS A 23 -9.01 -19.65 -10.06
CA HIS A 23 -8.23 -18.43 -10.08
C HIS A 23 -9.20 -17.34 -9.65
N TRP A 24 -9.23 -17.09 -8.35
CA TRP A 24 -9.94 -15.96 -7.81
C TRP A 24 -9.30 -14.70 -8.39
N ARG A 25 -10.09 -13.92 -9.10
CA ARG A 25 -9.71 -12.60 -9.61
C ARG A 25 -10.26 -11.59 -8.62
N VAL A 26 -9.39 -10.97 -7.82
CA VAL A 26 -9.78 -9.72 -7.15
C VAL A 26 -9.71 -8.63 -8.21
N ALA A 27 -10.79 -7.87 -8.36
CA ALA A 27 -10.80 -6.71 -9.26
C ALA A 27 -9.68 -5.74 -8.83
N PRO A 28 -8.91 -5.16 -9.76
CA PRO A 28 -7.75 -4.31 -9.46
C PRO A 28 -8.09 -2.96 -8.79
N ASP A 29 -9.31 -2.77 -8.32
CA ASP A 29 -9.76 -1.52 -7.73
C ASP A 29 -9.21 -1.37 -6.29
N HIS A 30 -8.17 -0.55 -6.21
CA HIS A 30 -7.60 0.13 -5.03
C HIS A 30 -7.44 -0.70 -3.75
N PHE A 31 -6.27 -1.33 -3.61
CA PHE A 31 -5.82 -1.86 -2.32
C PHE A 31 -5.22 -0.76 -1.44
N ASP A 32 -5.55 -0.78 -0.15
CA ASP A 32 -4.99 0.06 0.90
C ASP A 32 -4.03 -0.75 1.78
N PHE A 33 -2.75 -0.38 1.72
CA PHE A 33 -1.65 -0.97 2.49
C PHE A 33 -1.27 -0.15 3.72
N ASN A 34 -2.03 0.90 4.05
CA ASN A 34 -1.71 1.84 5.11
C ASN A 34 -2.06 1.27 6.50
N TRP A 35 -1.42 0.16 6.85
CA TRP A 35 -1.60 -0.55 8.11
C TRP A 35 -0.30 -0.52 8.92
N GLN A 36 -0.41 -0.13 10.18
CA GLN A 36 0.66 -0.16 11.15
C GLN A 36 0.53 -1.41 12.02
N LEU A 37 1.60 -2.21 12.04
CA LEU A 37 1.71 -3.42 12.84
C LEU A 37 2.53 -3.14 14.10
N SER A 38 2.11 -3.70 15.23
CA SER A 38 2.83 -3.59 16.50
C SER A 38 2.53 -4.77 17.42
N GLY A 39 3.29 -4.90 18.51
CA GLY A 39 3.18 -6.01 19.47
C GLY A 39 4.07 -7.19 19.12
N ASP A 40 3.65 -8.39 19.52
CA ASP A 40 4.47 -9.60 19.47
C ASP A 40 4.57 -10.19 18.05
N PRO A 41 5.78 -10.39 17.50
CA PRO A 41 5.95 -10.88 16.12
C PRO A 41 5.44 -12.31 15.91
N GLU A 42 5.40 -13.14 16.95
CA GLU A 42 4.93 -14.53 16.87
C GLU A 42 3.45 -14.66 16.50
N VAL A 43 2.63 -13.65 16.78
CA VAL A 43 1.21 -13.58 16.38
C VAL A 43 0.92 -12.44 15.41
N ALA A 44 1.94 -11.66 15.03
CA ALA A 44 1.79 -10.58 14.06
C ALA A 44 1.79 -11.14 12.63
N PRO A 45 0.92 -10.61 11.75
CA PRO A 45 1.05 -10.88 10.33
C PRO A 45 2.33 -10.20 9.79
N LEU A 46 2.88 -10.73 8.70
CA LEU A 46 3.94 -10.08 7.94
C LEU A 46 3.42 -8.86 7.16
N GLN A 47 2.17 -8.93 6.69
CA GLN A 47 1.57 -7.89 5.87
C GLN A 47 0.05 -7.85 6.07
N VAL A 48 -0.52 -6.64 6.06
CA VAL A 48 -1.97 -6.42 6.06
C VAL A 48 -2.31 -5.40 4.99
N PHE A 49 -3.35 -5.68 4.22
CA PHE A 49 -3.93 -4.74 3.27
C PHE A 49 -5.42 -4.97 3.14
N ALA A 50 -6.14 -3.96 2.65
CA ALA A 50 -7.57 -4.06 2.44
C ALA A 50 -7.94 -3.68 1.01
N GLY A 51 -8.98 -4.30 0.47
CA GLY A 51 -9.51 -4.00 -0.85
C GLY A 51 -10.99 -4.36 -0.91
N GLY A 52 -11.80 -3.48 -1.49
CA GLY A 52 -13.26 -3.64 -1.49
C GLY A 52 -13.83 -3.75 -0.06
N GLN A 53 -14.36 -4.92 0.29
CA GLN A 53 -14.89 -5.24 1.62
C GLN A 53 -14.10 -6.36 2.33
N GLU A 54 -12.84 -6.54 1.94
CA GLU A 54 -11.99 -7.61 2.46
C GLU A 54 -10.70 -7.05 3.04
N ILE A 55 -10.22 -7.70 4.09
CA ILE A 55 -8.90 -7.44 4.68
C ILE A 55 -8.09 -8.71 4.57
N TRP A 56 -6.92 -8.59 3.98
CA TRP A 56 -6.01 -9.67 3.66
C TRP A 56 -4.82 -9.59 4.59
N LEU A 57 -4.56 -10.67 5.32
CA LEU A 57 -3.46 -10.82 6.26
C LEU A 57 -2.55 -11.93 5.78
N GLN A 58 -1.26 -11.65 5.64
CA GLN A 58 -0.26 -12.64 5.32
C GLN A 58 0.53 -13.00 6.58
N PHE A 59 0.66 -14.28 6.89
CA PHE A 59 1.47 -14.77 8.00
C PHE A 59 2.73 -15.47 7.48
N ALA A 60 3.72 -15.63 8.35
CA ALA A 60 4.93 -16.38 8.00
C ALA A 60 4.59 -17.88 7.78
N PRO A 61 5.29 -18.57 6.86
CA PRO A 61 5.11 -20.00 6.67
C PRO A 61 5.37 -20.75 7.99
N GLY A 62 4.41 -21.59 8.40
CA GLY A 62 4.51 -22.37 9.64
C GLY A 62 4.19 -21.60 10.93
N GLN A 63 3.83 -20.32 10.85
CA GLN A 63 3.34 -19.55 11.98
C GLN A 63 1.94 -20.04 12.40
N GLU A 64 1.72 -20.20 13.71
CA GLU A 64 0.40 -20.56 14.23
C GLU A 64 -0.58 -19.40 14.07
N LEU A 65 -1.79 -19.70 13.59
CA LEU A 65 -2.79 -18.66 13.32
C LEU A 65 -3.43 -18.18 14.63
N PRO A 66 -3.35 -16.88 14.94
CA PRO A 66 -3.93 -16.33 16.15
C PRO A 66 -5.45 -16.22 16.06
N ALA A 67 -6.10 -16.01 17.22
CA ALA A 67 -7.46 -15.51 17.26
C ALA A 67 -7.47 -14.02 16.86
N ILE A 68 -8.32 -13.66 15.90
CA ILE A 68 -8.39 -12.30 15.36
C ILE A 68 -9.68 -11.62 15.86
N PHE A 69 -9.53 -10.41 16.38
CA PHE A 69 -10.61 -9.58 16.89
C PHE A 69 -10.63 -8.24 16.17
N GLY A 70 -11.81 -7.73 15.86
CA GLY A 70 -12.03 -6.37 15.41
C GLY A 70 -12.34 -5.46 16.60
N GLN A 71 -11.66 -4.30 16.69
CA GLN A 71 -12.00 -3.30 17.70
C GLN A 71 -13.22 -2.49 17.26
N THR A 72 -14.19 -2.40 18.16
CA THR A 72 -15.36 -1.51 18.07
C THR A 72 -15.40 -0.59 19.27
N PRO A 73 -16.20 0.50 19.25
CA PRO A 73 -16.42 1.32 20.44
C PRO A 73 -17.01 0.56 21.64
N ALA A 74 -17.72 -0.55 21.38
CA ALA A 74 -18.30 -1.41 22.41
C ALA A 74 -17.32 -2.46 22.96
N GLY A 75 -16.09 -2.50 22.43
CA GLY A 75 -15.07 -3.49 22.77
C GLY A 75 -14.66 -4.35 21.57
N GLU A 76 -14.01 -5.47 21.86
CA GLU A 76 -13.43 -6.35 20.84
C GLU A 76 -14.41 -7.44 20.44
N GLN A 77 -14.60 -7.61 19.13
CA GLN A 77 -15.45 -8.63 18.55
C GLN A 77 -14.61 -9.69 17.83
N PRO A 78 -14.75 -10.99 18.14
CA PRO A 78 -14.05 -12.04 17.41
C PRO A 78 -14.51 -12.08 15.95
N LEU A 79 -13.55 -12.26 15.03
CA LEU A 79 -13.80 -12.27 13.59
C LEU A 79 -13.62 -13.68 13.01
N ALA A 80 -14.59 -14.12 12.22
CA ALA A 80 -14.42 -15.28 11.37
C ALA A 80 -13.49 -14.92 10.20
N TYR A 81 -12.70 -15.90 9.77
CA TYR A 81 -11.75 -15.72 8.68
C TYR A 81 -11.81 -16.87 7.68
N GLN A 82 -11.48 -16.58 6.43
CA GLN A 82 -11.30 -17.58 5.37
C GLN A 82 -9.82 -17.77 5.11
N ARG A 83 -9.36 -19.02 5.00
CA ARG A 83 -7.99 -19.33 4.55
C ARG A 83 -7.97 -19.34 3.03
N ARG A 84 -7.17 -18.46 2.44
CA ARG A 84 -6.93 -18.38 0.99
C ARG A 84 -5.44 -18.26 0.79
N GLU A 85 -4.75 -19.39 0.81
CA GLU A 85 -3.28 -19.46 0.81
C GLU A 85 -2.69 -18.53 -0.27
N PRO A 86 -1.68 -17.69 0.06
CA PRO A 86 -0.95 -17.60 1.33
C PRO A 86 -1.57 -16.66 2.39
N TYR A 87 -2.83 -16.26 2.23
CA TYR A 87 -3.50 -15.24 3.03
C TYR A 87 -4.62 -15.78 3.92
N ILE A 88 -4.93 -14.99 4.95
CA ILE A 88 -6.16 -15.05 5.73
C ILE A 88 -7.00 -13.85 5.32
N VAL A 89 -8.28 -14.08 5.02
CA VAL A 89 -9.20 -13.05 4.57
C VAL A 89 -10.30 -12.84 5.60
N LEU A 90 -10.43 -11.60 6.04
CA LEU A 90 -11.51 -11.12 6.90
C LEU A 90 -12.51 -10.33 6.05
N SER A 91 -13.78 -10.44 6.38
CA SER A 91 -14.83 -9.62 5.77
C SER A 91 -15.08 -8.35 6.57
N GLY A 92 -15.38 -7.25 5.88
CA GLY A 92 -15.76 -5.96 6.46
C GLY A 92 -14.66 -4.90 6.41
N HIS A 93 -14.95 -3.75 7.01
CA HIS A 93 -14.11 -2.55 7.02
C HIS A 93 -13.58 -2.24 8.42
N TRP A 94 -12.71 -3.11 8.93
CA TRP A 94 -12.09 -2.91 10.23
C TRP A 94 -10.98 -1.85 10.18
N GLN A 95 -10.90 -1.03 11.22
CA GLN A 95 -9.89 0.02 11.41
C GLN A 95 -8.75 -0.44 12.32
N ALA A 96 -9.07 -1.32 13.27
CA ALA A 96 -8.12 -1.88 14.21
C ALA A 96 -8.46 -3.36 14.45
N LEU A 97 -7.44 -4.18 14.34
CA LEU A 97 -7.47 -5.61 14.61
C LEU A 97 -6.54 -5.91 15.77
N VAL A 98 -6.95 -6.87 16.58
CA VAL A 98 -6.13 -7.46 17.64
C VAL A 98 -5.97 -8.93 17.35
N LEU A 99 -4.73 -9.39 17.36
CA LEU A 99 -4.37 -10.78 17.13
C LEU A 99 -3.81 -11.33 18.44
N ARG A 100 -4.38 -12.43 18.93
CA ARG A 100 -3.96 -13.04 20.20
C ARG A 100 -3.72 -14.54 20.07
N GLY A 101 -2.65 -14.99 20.69
CA GLY A 101 -2.30 -16.40 20.83
C GLY A 101 -1.55 -16.63 22.13
N GLY A 102 -2.06 -17.51 22.99
CA GLY A 102 -1.48 -17.74 24.32
C GLY A 102 -1.38 -16.44 25.15
N ARG A 103 -0.14 -15.99 25.40
CA ARG A 103 0.17 -14.74 26.11
C ARG A 103 0.57 -13.58 25.19
N GLN A 104 0.61 -13.82 23.89
CA GLN A 104 1.11 -12.89 22.89
C GLN A 104 -0.04 -12.09 22.29
N VAL A 105 0.23 -10.83 22.01
CA VAL A 105 -0.73 -9.91 21.41
C VAL A 105 -0.03 -9.07 20.34
N ALA A 106 -0.61 -9.06 19.15
CA ALA A 106 -0.25 -8.12 18.09
C ALA A 106 -1.46 -7.26 17.71
N TYR A 107 -1.16 -6.10 17.15
CA TYR A 107 -2.15 -5.13 16.69
C TYR A 107 -1.88 -4.80 15.23
N ALA A 108 -2.95 -4.70 14.44
CA ALA A 108 -2.91 -4.10 13.12
C ALA A 108 -3.91 -2.95 13.09
N ARG A 109 -3.43 -1.71 12.92
CA ARG A 109 -4.29 -0.52 12.87
C ARG A 109 -4.08 0.23 11.57
N ARG A 110 -5.14 0.77 10.99
CA ARG A 110 -5.01 1.68 9.85
C ARG A 110 -4.34 2.97 10.29
N ALA A 111 -3.31 3.39 9.57
CA ALA A 111 -2.65 4.65 9.84
C ALA A 111 -3.59 5.79 9.39
N GLY A 112 -4.08 6.58 10.35
CA GLY A 112 -5.10 7.62 10.15
C GLY A 112 -6.46 7.34 10.77
N GLY A 113 -6.67 6.16 11.39
CA GLY A 113 -7.87 5.88 12.20
C GLY A 113 -7.77 6.46 13.62
N PRO A 114 -8.92 6.72 14.30
CA PRO A 114 -8.92 7.21 15.68
C PRO A 114 -8.16 6.22 16.59
N GLN A 115 -7.06 6.70 17.19
CA GLN A 115 -6.34 5.92 18.20
C GLN A 115 -7.27 5.71 19.38
N ALA A 116 -7.56 4.45 19.71
CA ALA A 116 -8.23 4.11 20.97
C ALA A 116 -7.29 4.52 22.12
N LEU A 117 -7.56 5.68 22.72
CA LEU A 117 -6.95 6.12 23.97
C LEU A 117 -7.29 5.09 25.05
N ALA A 118 -6.26 4.60 25.74
CA ALA A 118 -6.45 3.96 27.04
C ALA A 118 -7.17 4.96 27.98
N PRO A 119 -8.07 4.52 28.86
CA PRO A 119 -8.81 5.43 29.73
C PRO A 119 -7.85 6.00 30.78
N GLU A 120 -7.40 7.23 30.58
CA GLU A 120 -6.77 8.06 31.59
C GLU A 120 -7.87 8.83 32.34
N PRO A 121 -7.85 8.93 33.68
CA PRO A 121 -8.98 9.42 34.46
C PRO A 121 -9.36 10.85 34.09
N GLU A 122 -10.65 11.04 33.88
CA GLU A 122 -11.29 12.28 33.46
C GLU A 122 -11.25 13.32 34.58
N VAL A 123 -10.16 14.09 34.62
CA VAL A 123 -10.17 15.43 35.21
C VAL A 123 -10.98 16.33 34.28
N LEU A 124 -12.07 16.92 34.78
CA LEU A 124 -12.85 17.97 34.12
C LEU A 124 -11.90 18.99 33.47
N ARG A 125 -11.71 18.88 32.15
CA ARG A 125 -11.03 19.91 31.36
C ARG A 125 -12.10 20.64 30.57
N LEU A 126 -12.18 21.95 30.82
CA LEU A 126 -12.85 22.89 29.91
C LEU A 126 -12.35 22.65 28.47
N PRO A 127 -13.19 22.89 27.45
CA PRO A 127 -12.76 22.73 26.06
C PRO A 127 -11.51 23.56 25.80
N PRO A 128 -10.39 22.95 25.35
CA PRO A 128 -9.22 23.70 24.97
C PRO A 128 -9.54 24.57 23.75
N PRO A 129 -8.98 25.78 23.64
CA PRO A 129 -9.05 26.53 22.39
C PRO A 129 -8.44 25.66 21.27
N SER A 130 -9.12 25.60 20.13
CA SER A 130 -8.72 24.86 18.94
C SER A 130 -7.23 25.06 18.67
N ALA A 131 -6.43 24.02 18.89
CA ALA A 131 -5.05 24.00 18.45
C ALA A 131 -5.03 24.12 16.92
N PRO A 132 -4.09 24.89 16.32
CA PRO A 132 -3.95 24.91 14.88
C PRO A 132 -3.61 23.49 14.41
N GLU A 133 -4.39 22.97 13.46
CA GLU A 133 -4.06 21.71 12.77
C GLU A 133 -2.62 21.80 12.25
N PRO A 134 -1.79 20.74 12.40
CA PRO A 134 -0.47 20.75 11.80
C PRO A 134 -0.63 20.93 10.29
N SER A 135 -0.23 22.10 9.80
CA SER A 135 -0.26 22.42 8.38
C SER A 135 0.58 21.39 7.64
N ALA A 136 -0.04 20.68 6.69
CA ALA A 136 0.66 19.71 5.86
C ALA A 136 1.89 20.37 5.23
N PRO A 137 3.04 19.67 5.15
CA PRO A 137 4.24 20.24 4.58
C PRO A 137 3.97 20.71 3.15
N VAL A 138 4.44 21.93 2.86
CA VAL A 138 4.30 22.55 1.54
C VAL A 138 5.63 22.45 0.83
N PHE A 139 5.58 21.93 -0.39
CA PHE A 139 6.72 21.73 -1.28
C PHE A 139 6.60 22.71 -2.44
N VAL A 140 7.53 23.68 -2.53
CA VAL A 140 7.53 24.72 -3.57
C VAL A 140 8.62 24.42 -4.59
N ALA A 141 8.27 24.26 -5.86
CA ALA A 141 9.20 24.12 -6.97
C ALA A 141 9.37 25.50 -7.61
N GLY A 142 10.60 25.98 -7.76
CA GLY A 142 10.90 27.33 -8.23
C GLY A 142 12.04 27.99 -7.45
N PRO A 143 12.29 29.29 -7.67
CA PRO A 143 13.41 30.02 -7.07
C PRO A 143 13.53 29.78 -5.56
N PRO A 144 14.75 29.59 -5.02
CA PRO A 144 16.06 29.79 -5.67
C PRO A 144 16.50 28.66 -6.62
N ASP A 145 15.77 27.54 -6.67
CA ASP A 145 16.15 26.41 -7.50
C ASP A 145 15.74 26.65 -8.96
N THR A 146 16.71 26.61 -9.85
CA THR A 146 16.49 26.80 -11.30
C THR A 146 16.35 25.49 -12.06
N THR A 147 16.65 24.36 -11.42
CA THR A 147 16.55 23.02 -12.02
C THR A 147 15.68 22.08 -11.20
N LEU A 148 15.06 21.12 -11.88
CA LEU A 148 14.27 20.08 -11.26
C LEU A 148 15.09 19.25 -10.26
N ARG A 149 16.35 18.95 -10.58
CA ARG A 149 17.27 18.22 -9.69
C ARG A 149 17.52 18.99 -8.40
N ALA A 150 17.71 20.31 -8.47
CA ALA A 150 17.94 21.15 -7.30
C ALA A 150 16.70 21.15 -6.37
N VAL A 151 15.50 21.32 -6.95
CA VAL A 151 14.23 21.24 -6.20
C VAL A 151 14.10 19.91 -5.49
N LEU A 152 14.32 18.79 -6.18
CA LEU A 152 14.21 17.46 -5.59
C LEU A 152 15.24 17.23 -4.49
N GLY A 153 16.46 17.74 -4.64
CA GLY A 153 17.49 17.68 -3.59
C GLY A 153 17.06 18.43 -2.32
N ARG A 154 16.54 19.65 -2.47
CA ARG A 154 16.03 20.43 -1.35
C ARG A 154 14.84 19.74 -0.67
N TRP A 155 13.86 19.26 -1.44
CA TRP A 155 12.69 18.58 -0.90
C TRP A 155 13.06 17.28 -0.20
N ALA A 156 14.02 16.53 -0.75
CA ALA A 156 14.51 15.30 -0.14
C ALA A 156 15.17 15.61 1.21
N ALA A 157 16.05 16.61 1.27
CA ALA A 157 16.66 17.05 2.52
C ALA A 157 15.62 17.52 3.56
N GLN A 158 14.59 18.26 3.13
CA GLN A 158 13.49 18.70 3.99
C GLN A 158 12.68 17.52 4.57
N ALA A 159 12.50 16.46 3.78
CA ALA A 159 11.69 15.30 4.17
C ALA A 159 12.51 14.14 4.77
N GLY A 160 13.82 14.31 4.95
CA GLY A 160 14.71 13.24 5.43
C GLY A 160 15.00 12.13 4.41
N TRP A 161 14.79 12.39 3.12
CA TRP A 161 15.13 11.48 2.03
C TRP A 161 16.54 11.74 1.49
N THR A 162 17.22 10.67 1.11
CA THR A 162 18.51 10.75 0.42
C THR A 162 18.28 10.91 -1.08
N PHE A 163 18.73 12.04 -1.63
CA PHE A 163 18.76 12.30 -3.08
C PHE A 163 20.09 12.97 -3.43
N SER A 164 20.83 12.39 -4.37
CA SER A 164 22.18 12.84 -4.75
C SER A 164 22.37 12.65 -6.25
N ALA A 165 23.45 13.18 -6.83
CA ALA A 165 23.70 13.13 -8.27
C ALA A 165 23.67 11.70 -8.84
N GLU A 166 24.13 10.71 -8.08
CA GLU A 166 24.08 9.28 -8.43
C GLU A 166 22.66 8.70 -8.53
N HIS A 167 21.68 9.37 -7.94
CA HIS A 167 20.27 8.99 -7.94
C HIS A 167 19.48 9.69 -9.06
N TRP A 168 20.15 10.49 -9.89
CA TRP A 168 19.60 11.14 -11.05
C TRP A 168 20.10 10.44 -12.32
N ALA A 169 19.23 9.66 -12.98
CA ALA A 169 19.64 8.87 -14.14
C ALA A 169 19.60 9.63 -15.48
N LEU A 170 19.30 10.92 -15.47
CA LEU A 170 19.29 11.74 -16.68
C LEU A 170 20.66 12.40 -16.88
N ASN A 171 21.09 12.47 -18.14
CA ASN A 171 22.37 13.07 -18.50
C ASN A 171 22.35 14.62 -18.47
N ALA A 172 21.17 15.22 -18.32
CA ALA A 172 20.98 16.67 -18.29
C ALA A 172 20.07 17.07 -17.13
N ASP A 173 20.18 18.33 -16.72
CA ASP A 173 19.23 18.96 -15.82
C ASP A 173 18.05 19.55 -16.59
N ILE A 174 16.87 19.47 -15.99
CA ILE A 174 15.64 20.05 -16.53
C ILE A 174 15.47 21.43 -15.90
N PRO A 175 15.50 22.53 -16.68
CA PRO A 175 15.28 23.87 -16.15
C PRO A 175 13.81 24.04 -15.73
N LEU A 176 13.58 24.72 -14.61
CA LEU A 176 12.24 25.10 -14.17
C LEU A 176 11.88 26.46 -14.74
N GLN A 177 10.88 26.47 -15.61
CA GLN A 177 10.32 27.69 -16.20
C GLN A 177 9.08 28.11 -15.41
N GLY A 178 9.27 28.54 -14.16
CA GLY A 178 8.19 29.03 -13.30
C GLY A 178 8.22 28.47 -11.89
N GLN A 179 7.13 28.69 -11.17
CA GLN A 179 6.94 28.24 -9.80
C GLN A 179 5.66 27.40 -9.67
N ALA A 180 5.71 26.35 -8.87
CA ALA A 180 4.58 25.51 -8.54
C ALA A 180 4.61 25.16 -7.04
N ARG A 181 3.43 25.02 -6.43
CA ARG A 181 3.26 24.69 -5.02
C ARG A 181 2.48 23.39 -4.91
N PHE A 182 2.99 22.47 -4.12
CA PHE A 182 2.42 21.16 -3.88
C PHE A 182 2.24 20.97 -2.38
N GLU A 183 1.07 20.48 -1.98
CA GLU A 183 0.74 20.26 -0.58
C GLU A 183 0.64 18.75 -0.31
N GLY A 184 1.04 18.35 0.91
CA GLY A 184 0.99 16.96 1.34
C GLY A 184 2.37 16.30 1.40
N GLU A 185 2.38 14.97 1.46
CA GLU A 185 3.59 14.19 1.72
C GLU A 185 4.62 14.24 0.59
N PHE A 186 5.91 14.12 0.95
CA PHE A 186 7.04 14.19 0.00
C PHE A 186 6.85 13.32 -1.25
N LYS A 187 6.46 12.05 -1.08
CA LYS A 187 6.26 11.13 -2.22
C LYS A 187 5.15 11.59 -3.16
N THR A 188 4.12 12.26 -2.63
CA THR A 188 3.02 12.81 -3.42
C THR A 188 3.49 14.05 -4.17
N ALA A 189 4.13 15.00 -3.48
CA ALA A 189 4.68 16.20 -4.10
C ALA A 189 5.66 15.87 -5.25
N VAL A 190 6.56 14.88 -5.05
CA VAL A 190 7.52 14.45 -6.09
C VAL A 190 6.82 13.83 -7.30
N ARG A 191 5.79 12.98 -7.09
CA ARG A 191 5.02 12.39 -8.20
C ARG A 191 4.27 13.45 -8.99
N GLU A 192 3.61 14.37 -8.29
CA GLU A 192 2.88 15.49 -8.90
C GLU A 192 3.81 16.41 -9.69
N LEU A 193 4.99 16.75 -9.15
CA LEU A 193 5.98 17.55 -9.85
C LEU A 193 6.48 16.84 -11.12
N LEU A 194 6.80 15.56 -11.04
CA LEU A 194 7.27 14.79 -12.20
C LEU A 194 6.18 14.67 -13.28
N ARG A 195 4.91 14.46 -12.88
CA ARG A 195 3.76 14.52 -13.80
C ARG A 195 3.56 15.89 -14.42
N ALA A 196 3.68 16.96 -13.65
CA ALA A 196 3.58 18.33 -14.17
C ALA A 196 4.68 18.64 -15.20
N THR A 197 5.81 17.93 -15.13
CA THR A 197 6.90 18.00 -16.12
C THR A 197 6.76 17.04 -17.30
N GLU A 198 5.70 16.21 -17.38
CA GLU A 198 5.46 15.25 -18.48
C GLU A 198 5.14 15.90 -19.84
N LEU A 199 4.98 17.23 -19.93
CA LEU A 199 4.92 17.93 -21.22
C LEU A 199 6.26 17.93 -21.99
N ALA A 200 7.34 17.41 -21.39
CA ALA A 200 8.61 17.20 -22.07
C ALA A 200 8.63 15.84 -22.80
N ASP A 201 9.32 15.76 -23.94
CA ASP A 201 9.46 14.55 -24.80
C ASP A 201 9.98 13.27 -24.10
N ARG A 202 10.32 13.33 -22.81
CA ARG A 202 10.83 12.22 -22.01
C ARG A 202 10.17 12.20 -20.62
N PRO A 203 9.08 11.45 -20.42
CA PRO A 203 8.44 11.32 -19.11
C PRO A 203 9.37 10.63 -18.11
N LEU A 204 9.29 11.06 -16.86
CA LEU A 204 10.13 10.61 -15.75
C LEU A 204 9.29 9.92 -14.70
N GLN A 205 9.89 8.98 -13.98
CA GLN A 205 9.26 8.38 -12.81
C GLN A 205 10.16 8.43 -11.57
N PRO A 206 9.57 8.60 -10.38
CA PRO A 206 10.28 8.47 -9.12
C PRO A 206 10.29 7.01 -8.65
N CYS A 207 11.46 6.55 -8.24
CA CYS A 207 11.68 5.27 -7.58
C CYS A 207 11.98 5.53 -6.10
N PHE A 208 11.09 5.10 -5.21
CA PHE A 208 11.24 5.23 -3.77
C PHE A 208 11.67 3.90 -3.17
N TYR A 209 12.82 3.88 -2.52
CA TYR A 209 13.34 2.69 -1.85
C TYR A 209 13.00 2.70 -0.34
N ALA A 210 13.03 1.52 0.29
CA ALA A 210 12.73 1.35 1.71
C ALA A 210 13.72 2.06 2.64
N ASN A 211 14.97 2.24 2.20
CA ASN A 211 16.03 2.97 2.91
C ASN A 211 15.98 4.50 2.67
N GLN A 212 14.80 5.05 2.33
CA GLN A 212 14.57 6.47 2.14
C GLN A 212 15.44 7.10 1.03
N VAL A 213 15.85 6.33 0.03
CA VAL A 213 16.51 6.85 -1.18
C VAL A 213 15.46 7.14 -2.24
N LEU A 214 15.49 8.36 -2.79
CA LEU A 214 14.77 8.73 -4.00
C LEU A 214 15.72 8.58 -5.19
N ARG A 215 15.28 7.87 -6.23
CA ARG A 215 15.95 7.85 -7.54
C ARG A 215 14.98 8.30 -8.63
N VAL A 216 15.44 9.13 -9.56
CA VAL A 216 14.65 9.57 -10.70
C VAL A 216 15.21 8.95 -11.96
N VAL A 217 14.36 8.24 -12.69
CA VAL A 217 14.69 7.53 -13.93
C VAL A 217 13.69 7.89 -15.03
N PRO A 218 14.04 7.74 -16.31
CA PRO A 218 13.05 7.77 -17.38
C PRO A 218 11.93 6.76 -17.14
N LEU A 219 10.69 7.09 -17.50
CA LEU A 219 9.54 6.22 -17.31
C LEU A 219 9.71 4.84 -17.99
N ALA A 220 10.49 4.77 -19.07
CA ALA A 220 10.80 3.52 -19.75
C ALA A 220 11.80 2.61 -18.99
N GLN A 221 12.50 3.12 -17.97
CA GLN A 221 13.48 2.37 -17.20
C GLN A 221 12.88 1.81 -15.91
N SER A 222 13.30 0.60 -15.52
CA SER A 222 12.84 -0.02 -14.27
C SER A 222 13.44 0.63 -13.02
N CYS A 223 12.65 0.70 -11.95
CA CYS A 223 13.12 1.06 -10.61
C CYS A 223 14.01 -0.02 -9.95
N ASP A 224 14.07 -1.21 -10.55
CA ASP A 224 14.93 -2.29 -10.09
C ASP A 224 16.40 -2.01 -10.46
N ARG A 225 17.26 -1.77 -9.45
CA ARG A 225 18.71 -1.57 -9.64
C ARG A 225 19.39 -2.87 -10.12
N SER A 226 18.76 -4.03 -9.95
CA SER A 226 19.31 -5.36 -10.26
C SER A 226 19.42 -5.68 -11.75
N ARG A 227 18.70 -4.95 -12.62
CA ARG A 227 18.66 -5.24 -14.07
C ARG A 227 19.59 -4.37 -14.92
N GLY A 228 20.37 -3.46 -14.31
CA GLY A 228 21.28 -2.55 -15.01
C GLY A 228 22.72 -3.06 -15.16
N ALA A 229 23.04 -4.25 -14.64
CA ALA A 229 24.36 -4.89 -14.75
C ALA A 229 24.27 -6.16 -15.60
N ALA A 230 23.79 -6.03 -16.83
CA ALA A 230 24.07 -7.00 -17.88
C ALA A 230 24.89 -6.27 -18.94
N THR A 231 26.19 -6.56 -18.92
CA THR A 231 27.21 -6.13 -19.88
C THR A 231 26.80 -6.44 -21.31
#